data_AF-A0A8T8E3X9-F1
#
_entry.id   AF-A0A8T8E3X9-F1
#
_cell.length_a   1.000
_cell.length_b   1.000
_cell.length_c   1.000
_cell.angle_alpha   90.00
_cell.angle_beta   90.00
_cell.angle_gamma   90.00
#
_symmetry.space_group_name_H-M   'P 1'
#
loop_
_entity.id
_entity.type
_entity.pdbx_description
1 polymer ?
#
loop_
_entity_poly.entity_id
_entity_poly.type
_entity_poly.pdbx_seq_one_letter_code
_entity_poly.pdbx_strand_id
1 'polypeptide(L)'
;MTSPVTFVKDHWRLLLLVVFITGSMVSLFVPGGVMGGNDYVETQDSGATNLEYGLDLEGGTRISAPVTGMTAEDIDAGAVRDNGSVDQARLTEIERTLYDETGLETGNVRVSVDDDGNAHAELFTENVSEEEFAAALAEAGVEVDPNEDIRKGVTAETRQQMVDTIQSRINAAGLSGGNVYESARLGGGYYIVTEAPDMGADELRELLAERGIVEVQAYHPTEDGNHTNETVLSGDDIAKVDPPEINQDTGETVVPVQVDSNAAPEFQSRLNELGFTDPNVGVQQCGLRGDGESINFDHEGERYCLLTVIDGEVVDAHSMGPRLARSMQAGSWENDPTFQMGAQSAQQGQALSVNLQSGSLPAPLEFSEAQTYSLSPALAEQFKLYSLVIGALAVITVSGVVFLRYRNPRVAAPMIVTAMSEVLILLGFAALIRMPLDLSHVAGFIAVVGTGVDDLVIIADEVMEQGDVSSRRVFESRFRKAFWVIGAAAATTIIAMSPLAVLSLGDLRGFAIITILGVLVGVLITRPAYGDILQRLLTDK
;
A
#
# COMPACT_ATOMS: atom_id res chain seq x y z
N MET A 1 -37.92 -30.38 28.90
CA MET A 1 -37.34 -29.30 28.05
C MET A 1 -36.43 -28.48 28.94
N THR A 2 -35.12 -28.59 28.76
CA THR A 2 -34.14 -27.75 29.46
C THR A 2 -34.36 -26.28 29.09
N SER A 3 -34.19 -25.38 30.06
CA SER A 3 -34.28 -23.94 29.80
C SER A 3 -33.19 -23.52 28.79
N PRO A 4 -33.45 -22.57 27.87
CA PRO A 4 -32.46 -22.08 26.90
C PRO A 4 -31.15 -21.66 27.56
N VAL A 5 -31.23 -21.04 28.74
CA VAL A 5 -30.07 -20.58 29.51
C VAL A 5 -29.23 -21.75 30.03
N THR A 6 -29.88 -22.83 30.46
CA THR A 6 -29.19 -24.05 30.94
C THR A 6 -28.52 -24.78 29.78
N PHE A 7 -29.18 -24.86 28.63
CA PHE A 7 -28.59 -25.43 27.42
C PHE A 7 -27.33 -24.67 26.99
N VAL A 8 -27.39 -23.33 26.92
CA VAL A 8 -26.23 -22.50 26.57
C VAL A 8 -25.09 -22.70 27.58
N LYS A 9 -25.38 -22.68 28.88
CA LYS A 9 -24.35 -22.86 29.92
C LYS A 9 -23.67 -24.24 29.84
N ASP A 10 -24.41 -25.28 29.46
CA ASP A 10 -23.89 -26.64 29.35
C ASP A 10 -23.16 -26.92 28.01
N HIS A 11 -23.33 -26.05 27.00
CA HIS A 11 -22.83 -26.26 25.63
C HIS A 11 -22.01 -25.09 25.10
N TRP A 12 -21.63 -24.13 25.94
CA TRP A 12 -21.08 -22.85 25.48
C TRP A 12 -19.82 -23.01 24.62
N ARG A 13 -18.96 -24.00 24.90
CA ARG A 13 -17.75 -24.29 24.10
C ARG A 13 -18.07 -24.79 22.69
N LEU A 14 -19.08 -25.65 22.58
CA LEU A 14 -19.55 -26.17 21.29
C LEU A 14 -20.27 -25.08 20.50
N LEU A 15 -21.09 -24.27 21.19
CA LEU A 15 -21.72 -23.11 20.57
C LEU A 15 -20.68 -22.10 20.09
N LEU A 16 -19.62 -21.86 20.86
CA LEU A 16 -18.50 -21.01 20.46
C LEU A 16 -17.85 -21.55 19.18
N LEU A 17 -17.53 -22.85 19.12
CA LEU A 17 -16.98 -23.46 17.92
C LEU A 17 -17.91 -23.28 16.70
N VAL A 18 -19.21 -23.53 16.88
CA VAL A 18 -20.20 -23.37 15.80
C VAL A 18 -20.29 -21.90 15.35
N VAL A 19 -20.23 -20.94 16.27
CA VAL A 19 -20.23 -19.50 15.96
C VAL A 19 -19.01 -19.14 15.12
N PHE A 20 -17.82 -19.60 15.50
CA PHE A 20 -16.59 -19.34 14.73
C PHE A 20 -16.64 -19.99 13.35
N ILE A 21 -17.05 -21.27 13.25
CA ILE A 21 -17.23 -21.95 11.95
C ILE A 21 -18.22 -21.18 11.06
N THR A 22 -19.36 -20.75 11.63
CA THR A 22 -20.39 -20.03 10.88
C THR A 22 -19.87 -18.67 10.42
N GLY A 23 -19.20 -17.92 11.30
CA GLY A 23 -18.58 -16.65 10.96
C GLY A 23 -17.51 -16.80 9.88
N SER A 24 -16.70 -17.84 9.95
CA SER A 24 -15.68 -18.15 8.95
C SER A 24 -16.30 -18.54 7.61
N MET A 25 -17.37 -19.33 7.58
CA MET A 25 -18.10 -19.60 6.32
C MET A 25 -18.68 -18.33 5.71
N VAL A 26 -19.28 -17.46 6.52
CA VAL A 26 -19.78 -16.17 6.06
C VAL A 26 -18.64 -15.35 5.46
N SER A 27 -17.52 -15.26 6.16
CA SER A 27 -16.36 -14.51 5.69
C SER A 27 -15.76 -15.08 4.41
N LEU A 28 -15.80 -16.39 4.20
CA LEU A 28 -15.25 -17.05 3.01
C LEU A 28 -16.15 -16.93 1.78
N PHE A 29 -17.47 -16.94 1.94
CA PHE A 29 -18.40 -17.14 0.82
C PHE A 29 -19.41 -16.02 0.60
N VAL A 30 -19.52 -15.05 1.51
CA VAL A 30 -20.44 -13.91 1.36
C VAL A 30 -19.68 -12.71 0.81
N PRO A 31 -19.95 -12.25 -0.43
CA PRO A 31 -19.26 -11.12 -1.04
C PRO A 31 -19.30 -9.88 -0.14
N GLY A 32 -18.19 -9.17 0.00
CA GLY A 32 -18.07 -7.93 0.80
C GLY A 32 -17.84 -8.12 2.32
N GLY A 33 -17.98 -9.34 2.86
CA GLY A 33 -17.70 -9.64 4.26
C GLY A 33 -18.62 -8.92 5.28
N VAL A 34 -18.36 -9.09 6.58
CA VAL A 34 -19.15 -8.50 7.69
C VAL A 34 -18.79 -7.02 7.96
N MET A 35 -17.70 -6.53 7.37
CA MET A 35 -17.12 -5.20 7.57
C MET A 35 -17.12 -4.33 6.30
N GLY A 36 -17.84 -4.71 5.24
CA GLY A 36 -17.97 -3.89 4.04
C GLY A 36 -18.87 -2.69 4.29
N GLY A 37 -18.30 -1.49 4.39
CA GLY A 37 -19.04 -0.23 4.32
C GLY A 37 -19.73 -0.05 2.96
N ASN A 38 -20.80 0.74 2.92
CA ASN A 38 -21.68 0.96 1.76
C ASN A 38 -21.03 1.58 0.50
N ASP A 39 -19.72 1.82 0.49
CA ASP A 39 -18.99 2.47 -0.60
C ASP A 39 -17.97 1.52 -1.24
N TYR A 40 -18.40 0.37 -1.78
CA TYR A 40 -17.52 -0.38 -2.68
C TYR A 40 -18.31 -0.95 -3.86
N VAL A 41 -17.92 -0.44 -5.03
CA VAL A 41 -18.38 -0.84 -6.36
C VAL A 41 -18.04 -2.32 -6.59
N GLU A 42 -19.00 -3.05 -7.19
CA GLU A 42 -18.80 -4.39 -7.75
C GLU A 42 -17.66 -4.36 -8.80
N THR A 43 -16.43 -4.61 -8.39
CA THR A 43 -15.43 -5.16 -9.31
C THR A 43 -15.55 -6.67 -9.27
N GLN A 44 -16.23 -7.12 -10.31
CA GLN A 44 -16.47 -8.48 -10.72
C GLN A 44 -15.13 -9.18 -11.01
N ASP A 45 -14.50 -9.79 -10.00
CA ASP A 45 -13.70 -10.99 -10.25
C ASP A 45 -14.29 -12.18 -9.47
N SER A 46 -14.80 -13.12 -10.25
CA SER A 46 -15.69 -14.21 -9.83
C SER A 46 -14.92 -15.38 -9.22
N GLY A 47 -14.24 -15.14 -8.11
CA GLY A 47 -13.73 -16.19 -7.23
C GLY A 47 -14.87 -16.90 -6.49
N ALA A 48 -14.77 -18.22 -6.32
CA ALA A 48 -15.74 -18.98 -5.50
C ALA A 48 -15.64 -18.66 -3.99
N THR A 49 -14.60 -17.93 -3.57
CA THR A 49 -14.30 -17.56 -2.19
C THR A 49 -13.71 -16.15 -2.13
N ASN A 50 -13.91 -15.45 -1.01
CA ASN A 50 -13.27 -14.15 -0.68
C ASN A 50 -11.79 -14.29 -0.23
N LEU A 51 -11.08 -15.29 -0.74
CA LEU A 51 -9.66 -15.48 -0.43
C LEU A 51 -8.84 -14.72 -1.46
N GLU A 52 -7.96 -13.86 -0.98
CA GLU A 52 -6.93 -13.20 -1.78
C GLU A 52 -5.65 -14.02 -1.72
N TYR A 53 -4.91 -14.08 -2.82
CA TYR A 53 -3.67 -14.82 -2.91
C TYR A 53 -2.51 -13.86 -3.11
N GLY A 54 -1.36 -14.19 -2.51
CA GLY A 54 -0.14 -13.42 -2.70
C GLY A 54 0.60 -13.82 -3.97
N LEU A 55 1.72 -13.14 -4.23
CA LEU A 55 2.53 -13.31 -5.43
C LEU A 55 2.98 -14.76 -5.67
N ASP A 56 3.17 -15.55 -4.62
CA ASP A 56 3.58 -16.95 -4.79
C ASP A 56 2.48 -17.84 -5.41
N LEU A 57 1.22 -17.41 -5.31
CA LEU A 57 0.04 -18.17 -5.72
C LEU A 57 -0.76 -17.52 -6.87
N GLU A 58 -0.62 -16.21 -7.09
CA GLU A 58 -1.16 -15.48 -8.24
C GLU A 58 -0.10 -15.15 -9.30
N GLY A 59 1.16 -14.99 -8.91
CA GLY A 59 2.22 -14.49 -9.78
C GLY A 59 2.30 -12.97 -9.74
N GLY A 60 3.27 -12.41 -10.46
CA GLY A 60 3.56 -10.97 -10.48
C GLY A 60 4.96 -10.65 -9.98
N THR A 61 5.17 -9.42 -9.53
CA THR A 61 6.48 -8.90 -9.17
C THR A 61 6.46 -8.17 -7.83
N ARG A 62 7.49 -8.40 -7.01
CA ARG A 62 7.86 -7.59 -5.85
C ARG A 62 9.17 -6.84 -6.16
N ILE A 63 9.16 -5.52 -6.05
CA ILE A 63 10.36 -4.68 -6.07
C ILE A 63 10.52 -4.04 -4.69
N SER A 64 11.69 -4.20 -4.09
CA SER A 64 12.07 -3.53 -2.84
C SER A 64 13.23 -2.58 -3.14
N ALA A 65 12.98 -1.28 -3.15
CA ALA A 65 13.98 -0.26 -3.52
C ALA A 65 14.19 0.74 -2.36
N PRO A 66 15.44 1.13 -2.05
CA PRO A 66 15.68 2.25 -1.15
C PRO A 66 15.25 3.55 -1.83
N VAL A 67 15.12 4.60 -1.03
CA VAL A 67 14.80 5.95 -1.51
C VAL A 67 16.09 6.73 -1.66
N THR A 68 16.28 7.35 -2.81
CA THR A 68 17.38 8.28 -3.05
C THR A 68 17.10 9.60 -2.33
N GLY A 69 18.04 10.02 -1.49
CA GLY A 69 18.02 11.34 -0.88
C GLY A 69 18.83 11.44 0.41
N MET A 70 18.83 12.63 1.00
CA MET A 70 19.39 12.92 2.32
C MET A 70 18.51 13.92 3.05
N THR A 71 18.54 13.84 4.38
CA THR A 71 17.73 14.67 5.27
C THR A 71 18.64 15.36 6.29
N ALA A 72 18.44 16.65 6.49
CA ALA A 72 18.87 17.37 7.68
C ALA A 72 17.66 17.47 8.62
N GLU A 73 17.71 16.76 9.76
CA GLU A 73 16.63 16.73 10.75
C GLU A 73 16.87 17.75 11.87
N ASP A 74 15.78 18.18 12.52
CA ASP A 74 15.81 19.08 13.67
C ASP A 74 16.59 20.39 13.44
N ILE A 75 16.47 20.95 12.23
CA ILE A 75 17.19 22.17 11.85
C ILE A 75 16.59 23.43 12.48
N ASP A 76 17.43 24.36 12.91
CA ASP A 76 16.99 25.70 13.35
C ASP A 76 16.70 26.59 12.13
N ALA A 77 15.54 26.36 11.51
CA ALA A 77 15.11 27.10 10.31
C ALA A 77 14.60 28.53 10.63
N GLY A 78 14.38 28.86 11.90
CA GLY A 78 13.68 30.08 12.30
C GLY A 78 12.22 30.17 11.78
N ALA A 79 11.66 29.04 11.33
CA ALA A 79 10.36 28.97 10.67
C ALA A 79 9.19 28.70 11.63
N VAL A 80 9.46 28.33 12.89
CA VAL A 80 8.42 28.04 13.89
C VAL A 80 8.39 29.15 14.93
N ARG A 81 7.25 29.83 15.05
CA ARG A 81 7.06 30.96 15.99
C ARG A 81 6.76 30.45 17.39
N ASP A 82 6.95 31.29 18.41
CA ASP A 82 6.68 30.97 19.84
C ASP A 82 5.25 30.44 20.12
N ASN A 83 4.29 30.73 19.24
CA ASN A 83 2.90 30.26 19.35
C ASN A 83 2.64 28.93 18.63
N GLY A 84 3.67 28.28 18.09
CA GLY A 84 3.58 27.04 17.31
C GLY A 84 3.11 27.23 15.85
N SER A 85 2.95 28.47 15.37
CA SER A 85 2.60 28.72 13.96
C SER A 85 3.84 28.66 13.07
N VAL A 86 3.67 27.98 11.93
CA VAL A 86 4.71 27.87 10.90
C VAL A 86 4.73 29.12 10.01
N ASP A 87 5.93 29.60 9.72
CA ASP A 87 6.20 30.68 8.77
C ASP A 87 6.50 30.10 7.39
N GLN A 88 5.44 29.87 6.60
CA GLN A 88 5.56 29.25 5.29
C GLN A 88 6.50 30.03 4.35
N ALA A 89 6.51 31.37 4.45
CA ALA A 89 7.38 32.21 3.63
C ALA A 89 8.86 31.96 3.91
N ARG A 90 9.20 31.67 5.18
CA ARG A 90 10.57 31.32 5.57
C ARG A 90 10.99 29.95 5.04
N LEU A 91 10.10 28.96 5.07
CA LEU A 91 10.38 27.64 4.49
C LEU A 91 10.64 27.74 2.98
N THR A 92 9.78 28.46 2.26
CA THR A 92 9.94 28.69 0.82
C THR A 92 11.20 29.47 0.47
N GLU A 93 11.62 30.42 1.32
CA GLU A 93 12.89 31.13 1.16
C GLU A 93 14.09 30.17 1.25
N ILE A 94 14.12 29.32 2.28
CA ILE A 94 15.19 28.32 2.46
C ILE A 94 15.23 27.37 1.27
N GLU A 95 14.07 26.84 0.87
CA GLU A 95 13.94 25.93 -0.27
C GLU A 95 14.46 26.57 -1.58
N ARG A 96 14.14 27.83 -1.83
CA ARG A 96 14.65 28.58 -2.97
C ARG A 96 16.17 28.74 -2.93
N THR A 97 16.73 29.10 -1.78
CA THR A 97 18.19 29.21 -1.62
C THR A 97 18.87 27.86 -1.87
N LEU A 98 18.28 26.76 -1.39
CA LEU A 98 18.79 25.42 -1.67
C LEU A 98 18.77 25.10 -3.17
N TYR A 99 17.69 25.43 -3.90
CA TYR A 99 17.68 25.29 -5.37
C TYR A 99 18.80 26.10 -6.04
N ASP A 100 18.95 27.38 -5.65
CA ASP A 100 19.93 28.30 -6.24
C ASP A 100 21.38 27.83 -6.00
N GLU A 101 21.70 27.35 -4.79
CA GLU A 101 23.05 26.93 -4.42
C GLU A 101 23.41 25.51 -4.90
N THR A 102 22.44 24.60 -4.95
CA THR A 102 22.68 23.21 -5.39
C THR A 102 22.51 23.01 -6.89
N GLY A 103 21.83 23.93 -7.57
CA GLY A 103 21.51 23.83 -9.00
C GLY A 103 20.56 22.68 -9.34
N LEU A 104 19.76 22.24 -8.37
CA LEU A 104 18.79 21.16 -8.55
C LEU A 104 17.51 21.65 -9.25
N GLU A 105 16.85 20.73 -9.95
CA GLU A 105 15.55 20.98 -10.58
C GLU A 105 14.41 20.97 -9.55
N THR A 106 13.32 21.68 -9.86
CA THR A 106 12.10 21.73 -9.03
C THR A 106 11.63 20.34 -8.61
N GLY A 107 11.22 20.20 -7.35
CA GLY A 107 10.77 18.94 -6.79
C GLY A 107 11.90 18.04 -6.27
N ASN A 108 13.16 18.46 -6.32
CA ASN A 108 14.30 17.74 -5.71
C ASN A 108 14.69 18.28 -4.33
N VAL A 109 14.05 19.33 -3.85
CA VAL A 109 14.24 19.91 -2.52
C VAL A 109 12.89 19.96 -1.83
N ARG A 110 12.88 19.74 -0.52
CA ARG A 110 11.71 19.99 0.32
C ARG A 110 12.15 20.51 1.68
N VAL A 111 11.45 21.52 2.19
CA VAL A 111 11.62 21.98 3.57
C VAL A 111 10.25 21.96 4.25
N SER A 112 10.12 21.19 5.33
CA SER A 112 8.86 21.05 6.06
C SER A 112 9.07 21.02 7.56
N VAL A 113 7.95 21.13 8.30
CA VAL A 113 7.91 21.07 9.76
C VAL A 113 7.05 19.89 10.15
N ASP A 114 7.54 19.06 11.07
CA ASP A 114 6.80 17.92 11.59
C ASP A 114 5.70 18.32 12.59
N ASP A 115 4.93 17.34 13.06
CA ASP A 115 3.86 17.54 14.04
C ASP A 115 4.37 18.03 15.42
N ASP A 116 5.64 17.77 15.72
CA ASP A 116 6.32 18.19 16.96
C ASP A 116 6.89 19.62 16.85
N GLY A 117 6.83 20.23 15.67
CA GLY A 117 7.31 21.58 15.40
C GLY A 117 8.80 21.67 15.05
N ASN A 118 9.44 20.55 14.68
CA ASN A 118 10.82 20.54 14.21
C ASN A 118 10.85 20.69 12.69
N ALA A 119 11.72 21.59 12.20
CA ALA A 119 11.93 21.75 10.77
C ALA A 119 12.93 20.70 10.28
N HIS A 120 12.75 20.25 9.04
CA HIS A 120 13.65 19.37 8.33
C HIS A 120 13.79 19.82 6.87
N ALA A 121 14.96 19.59 6.30
CA ALA A 121 15.24 19.82 4.89
C ALA A 121 15.67 18.51 4.24
N GLU A 122 15.11 18.21 3.07
CA GLU A 122 15.38 17.01 2.30
C GLU A 122 15.86 17.36 0.89
N LEU A 123 16.89 16.66 0.43
CA LEU A 123 17.32 16.66 -0.97
C LEU A 123 17.09 15.27 -1.57
N PHE A 124 16.47 15.21 -2.74
CA PHE A 124 16.08 13.96 -3.41
C PHE A 124 17.04 13.60 -4.54
N THR A 125 18.34 13.66 -4.28
CA THR A 125 19.40 13.46 -5.28
C THR A 125 20.63 12.76 -4.71
N GLU A 126 21.39 12.09 -5.57
CA GLU A 126 22.72 11.54 -5.27
C GLU A 126 23.86 12.45 -5.71
N ASN A 127 23.55 13.52 -6.46
CA ASN A 127 24.56 14.38 -7.10
C ASN A 127 25.13 15.45 -6.16
N VAL A 128 24.61 15.58 -4.94
CA VAL A 128 25.03 16.54 -3.92
C VAL A 128 25.63 15.77 -2.75
N SER A 129 26.77 16.22 -2.24
CA SER A 129 27.40 15.66 -1.03
C SER A 129 26.82 16.26 0.24
N GLU A 130 26.99 15.57 1.38
CA GLU A 130 26.57 16.07 2.70
C GLU A 130 27.24 17.43 3.03
N GLU A 131 28.49 17.63 2.61
CA GLU A 131 29.22 18.89 2.77
C GLU A 131 28.61 20.04 1.93
N GLU A 132 28.22 19.75 0.69
CA GLU A 132 27.55 20.73 -0.19
C GLU A 132 26.14 21.06 0.31
N PHE A 133 25.41 20.08 0.82
CA PHE A 133 24.09 20.31 1.40
C PHE A 133 24.18 21.18 2.66
N ALA A 134 25.12 20.89 3.57
CA ALA A 134 25.37 21.73 4.73
C ALA A 134 25.77 23.17 4.34
N ALA A 135 26.58 23.33 3.30
CA ALA A 135 26.97 24.65 2.79
C ALA A 135 25.78 25.43 2.22
N ALA A 136 24.88 24.77 1.47
CA ALA A 136 23.68 25.39 0.92
C ALA A 136 22.70 25.82 2.03
N LEU A 137 22.54 24.99 3.07
CA LEU A 137 21.76 25.35 4.26
C LEU A 137 22.36 26.55 5.00
N ALA A 138 23.70 26.62 5.11
CA ALA A 138 24.37 27.74 5.75
C ALA A 138 24.14 29.07 5.02
N GLU A 139 24.09 29.07 3.68
CA GLU A 139 23.73 30.27 2.90
C GLU A 139 22.27 30.68 3.13
N ALA A 140 21.37 29.71 3.35
CA ALA A 140 20.00 29.98 3.76
C ALA A 140 19.88 30.46 5.22
N GLY A 141 20.99 30.53 5.97
CA GLY A 141 21.04 30.95 7.37
C GLY A 141 20.73 29.83 8.38
N VAL A 142 20.90 28.57 7.97
CA VAL A 142 20.69 27.37 8.80
C VAL A 142 22.03 26.64 8.97
N GLU A 143 22.61 26.68 10.17
CA GLU A 143 23.88 25.99 10.44
C GLU A 143 23.64 24.53 10.85
N VAL A 144 24.28 23.58 10.15
CA VAL A 144 24.21 22.14 10.42
C VAL A 144 25.61 21.51 10.33
N ASP A 145 25.89 20.46 11.11
CA ASP A 145 27.08 19.62 10.96
C ASP A 145 26.81 18.49 9.96
N PRO A 146 27.57 18.40 8.85
CA PRO A 146 27.35 17.37 7.84
C PRO A 146 27.51 15.93 8.34
N ASN A 147 28.22 15.69 9.45
CA ASN A 147 28.45 14.34 9.99
C ASN A 147 27.48 13.96 11.11
N GLU A 148 26.82 14.93 11.75
CA GLU A 148 25.92 14.69 12.89
C GLU A 148 24.45 14.95 12.53
N ASP A 149 24.17 16.01 11.77
CA ASP A 149 22.80 16.50 11.52
C ASP A 149 22.24 16.03 10.17
N ILE A 150 23.10 15.61 9.23
CA ILE A 150 22.70 15.12 7.91
C ILE A 150 22.79 13.59 7.88
N ARG A 151 21.70 12.94 7.45
CA ARG A 151 21.64 11.49 7.25
C ARG A 151 21.14 11.14 5.85
N LYS A 152 21.59 9.99 5.34
CA LYS A 152 21.04 9.40 4.11
C LYS A 152 19.58 8.97 4.29
N GLY A 153 18.86 9.00 3.17
CA GLY A 153 17.44 8.71 3.09
C GLY A 153 16.58 9.93 3.39
N VAL A 154 15.27 9.67 3.47
CA VAL A 154 14.21 10.67 3.62
C VAL A 154 13.53 10.57 4.99
N THR A 155 12.68 11.53 5.33
CA THR A 155 11.81 11.57 6.52
C THR A 155 10.74 10.48 6.47
N ALA A 156 10.06 10.23 7.60
CA ALA A 156 9.00 9.22 7.65
C ALA A 156 7.76 9.67 6.87
N GLU A 157 7.47 10.96 6.92
CA GLU A 157 6.40 11.65 6.21
C GLU A 157 6.58 11.49 4.71
N THR A 158 7.80 11.74 4.20
CA THR A 158 8.12 11.56 2.78
C THR A 158 7.97 10.10 2.34
N ARG A 159 8.41 9.13 3.14
CA ARG A 159 8.20 7.70 2.82
C ARG A 159 6.73 7.31 2.80
N GLN A 160 5.94 7.80 3.75
CA GLN A 160 4.51 7.53 3.78
C GLN A 160 3.80 8.12 2.56
N GLN A 161 4.14 9.35 2.19
CA GLN A 161 3.62 9.97 0.96
C GLN A 161 4.02 9.16 -0.28
N MET A 162 5.26 8.65 -0.35
CA MET A 162 5.66 7.75 -1.44
C MET A 162 4.83 6.46 -1.48
N VAL A 163 4.58 5.82 -0.33
CA VAL A 163 3.72 4.63 -0.24
C VAL A 163 2.32 4.93 -0.78
N ASP A 164 1.73 6.05 -0.36
CA ASP A 164 0.37 6.44 -0.76
C ASP A 164 0.27 6.80 -2.25
N THR A 165 1.26 7.52 -2.79
CA THR A 165 1.35 7.85 -4.23
C THR A 165 1.48 6.59 -5.07
N ILE A 166 2.43 5.69 -4.73
CA ILE A 166 2.64 4.45 -5.50
C ILE A 166 1.41 3.55 -5.41
N GLN A 167 0.79 3.42 -4.24
CA GLN A 167 -0.43 2.63 -4.09
C GLN A 167 -1.56 3.20 -4.97
N SER A 168 -1.70 4.52 -5.03
CA SER A 168 -2.68 5.20 -5.88
C SER A 168 -2.40 4.95 -7.37
N ARG A 169 -1.15 4.96 -7.80
CA ARG A 169 -0.75 4.62 -9.19
C ARG A 169 -1.09 3.19 -9.57
N ILE A 170 -0.78 2.23 -8.69
CA ILE A 170 -1.09 0.81 -8.92
C ILE A 170 -2.59 0.59 -9.04
N ASN A 171 -3.37 1.23 -8.17
CA ASN A 171 -4.83 1.18 -8.23
C ASN A 171 -5.36 1.81 -9.53
N ALA A 172 -4.80 2.95 -9.95
CA ALA A 172 -5.17 3.65 -11.17
C ALA A 172 -4.79 2.88 -12.45
N ALA A 173 -3.72 2.08 -12.40
CA ALA A 173 -3.34 1.14 -13.46
C ALA A 173 -4.30 -0.06 -13.59
N GLY A 174 -5.31 -0.17 -12.72
CA GLY A 174 -6.32 -1.22 -12.77
C GLY A 174 -5.86 -2.56 -12.18
N LEU A 175 -4.76 -2.56 -11.43
CA LEU A 175 -4.19 -3.75 -10.81
C LEU A 175 -4.80 -3.96 -9.42
N SER A 176 -5.99 -4.57 -9.40
CA SER A 176 -6.62 -4.96 -8.14
C SER A 176 -5.76 -5.99 -7.42
N GLY A 177 -5.24 -5.65 -6.23
CA GLY A 177 -4.45 -6.57 -5.39
C GLY A 177 -2.97 -6.18 -5.21
N GLY A 178 -2.50 -5.12 -5.88
CA GLY A 178 -1.17 -4.59 -5.61
C GLY A 178 -1.09 -3.91 -4.24
N ASN A 179 0.06 -4.06 -3.58
CA ASN A 179 0.28 -3.61 -2.20
C ASN A 179 1.63 -2.91 -2.07
N VAL A 180 1.65 -1.79 -1.35
CA VAL A 180 2.85 -0.99 -1.11
C VAL A 180 3.03 -0.78 0.38
N TYR A 181 4.25 -0.98 0.87
CA TYR A 181 4.58 -0.74 2.27
C TYR A 181 6.06 -0.46 2.47
N GLU A 182 6.42 0.24 3.54
CA GLU A 182 7.81 0.41 3.93
C GLU A 182 8.34 -0.77 4.76
N SER A 183 9.63 -1.07 4.63
CA SER A 183 10.31 -2.10 5.44
C SER A 183 11.70 -1.64 5.87
N ALA A 184 12.00 -1.75 7.15
CA ALA A 184 13.30 -1.36 7.72
C ALA A 184 14.39 -2.42 7.47
N ARG A 185 15.64 -1.96 7.28
CA ARG A 185 16.83 -2.81 7.16
C ARG A 185 17.45 -3.10 8.52
N LEU A 186 18.01 -4.31 8.67
CA LEU A 186 18.95 -4.61 9.75
C LEU A 186 20.24 -3.79 9.54
N GLY A 187 20.39 -2.69 10.27
CA GLY A 187 21.53 -1.78 10.16
C GLY A 187 21.20 -0.31 9.88
N GLY A 188 19.92 0.04 9.76
CA GLY A 188 19.46 1.40 9.44
C GLY A 188 19.04 1.55 7.98
N GLY A 189 18.07 2.43 7.71
CA GLY A 189 17.48 2.67 6.39
C GLY A 189 16.18 1.90 6.13
N TYR A 190 15.42 2.38 5.15
CA TYR A 190 14.09 1.89 4.78
C TYR A 190 14.04 1.58 3.28
N TYR A 191 13.29 0.55 2.92
CA TYR A 191 12.91 0.22 1.55
C TYR A 191 11.43 0.49 1.37
N ILE A 192 11.06 0.97 0.19
CA ILE A 192 9.69 0.89 -0.30
C ILE A 192 9.54 -0.45 -1.01
N VAL A 193 8.65 -1.29 -0.49
CA VAL A 193 8.31 -2.58 -1.08
C VAL A 193 7.01 -2.42 -1.84
N THR A 194 7.07 -2.70 -3.14
CA THR A 194 5.93 -2.68 -4.04
C THR A 194 5.69 -4.07 -4.57
N GLU A 195 4.47 -4.56 -4.41
CA GLU A 195 3.98 -5.83 -4.94
C GLU A 195 2.88 -5.56 -5.95
N ALA A 196 3.06 -6.05 -7.18
CA ALA A 196 2.06 -5.94 -8.24
C ALA A 196 1.78 -7.34 -8.81
N PRO A 197 0.62 -7.94 -8.46
CA PRO A 197 0.15 -9.17 -9.09
C PRO A 197 0.03 -8.99 -10.60
N ASP A 198 0.27 -10.06 -11.35
CA ASP A 198 0.16 -10.11 -12.82
C ASP A 198 1.00 -9.11 -13.63
N MET A 199 1.89 -8.34 -12.99
CA MET A 199 2.77 -7.39 -13.64
C MET A 199 4.21 -7.90 -13.76
N GLY A 200 4.83 -7.64 -14.90
CA GLY A 200 6.24 -7.97 -15.17
C GLY A 200 7.21 -7.08 -14.40
N ALA A 201 8.44 -7.57 -14.20
CA ALA A 201 9.46 -6.84 -13.46
C ALA A 201 9.87 -5.51 -14.14
N ASP A 202 10.01 -5.53 -15.46
CA ASP A 202 10.40 -4.35 -16.23
C ASP A 202 9.28 -3.31 -16.25
N GLU A 203 8.03 -3.75 -16.42
CA GLU A 203 6.83 -2.90 -16.42
C GLU A 203 6.61 -2.23 -15.06
N LEU A 204 6.72 -2.99 -13.96
CA LEU A 204 6.62 -2.42 -12.62
C LEU A 204 7.77 -1.44 -12.35
N ARG A 205 8.97 -1.76 -12.82
CA ARG A 205 10.12 -0.86 -12.67
C ARG A 205 9.92 0.45 -13.42
N GLU A 206 9.39 0.41 -14.63
CA GLU A 206 9.08 1.59 -15.44
C GLU A 206 8.06 2.49 -14.73
N LEU A 207 6.95 1.90 -14.26
CA LEU A 207 5.92 2.61 -13.49
C LEU A 207 6.47 3.27 -12.21
N LEU A 208 7.40 2.60 -11.53
CA LEU A 208 8.02 3.10 -10.30
C LEU A 208 9.16 4.10 -10.54
N ALA A 209 9.73 4.14 -11.74
CA ALA A 209 10.86 5.01 -12.08
C ALA A 209 10.40 6.43 -12.43
N GLU A 210 9.20 6.57 -13.00
CA GLU A 210 8.60 7.86 -13.29
C GLU A 210 8.21 8.58 -11.99
N ARG A 211 8.61 9.84 -11.85
CA ARG A 211 8.21 10.65 -10.69
C ARG A 211 6.82 11.25 -10.89
N GLY A 212 6.35 11.35 -12.13
CA GLY A 212 5.03 11.89 -12.45
C GLY A 212 4.85 13.34 -11.97
N ILE A 213 5.93 14.13 -11.94
CA ILE A 213 5.88 15.56 -11.68
C ILE A 213 5.23 16.22 -12.89
N VAL A 214 4.03 16.74 -12.70
CA VAL A 214 3.32 17.48 -13.75
C VAL A 214 3.48 18.96 -13.52
N GLU A 215 3.83 19.71 -14.56
CA GLU A 215 3.91 21.17 -14.53
C GLU A 215 3.16 21.78 -15.72
N VAL A 216 2.58 22.95 -15.49
CA VAL A 216 2.18 23.86 -16.56
C VAL A 216 3.24 24.94 -16.65
N GLN A 217 3.96 24.99 -17.78
CA GLN A 217 4.96 26.02 -18.03
C GLN A 217 4.44 27.06 -19.03
N ALA A 218 4.60 28.33 -18.69
CA ALA A 218 4.34 29.45 -19.58
C ALA A 218 5.55 29.66 -20.49
N TYR A 219 5.41 29.29 -21.77
CA TYR A 219 6.36 29.61 -22.83
C TYR A 219 6.01 30.95 -23.47
N HIS A 220 6.84 31.96 -23.25
CA HIS A 220 6.57 33.33 -23.70
C HIS A 220 7.85 34.08 -24.12
N PRO A 221 7.75 35.13 -24.95
CA PRO A 221 8.90 35.93 -25.35
C PRO A 221 9.44 36.76 -24.17
N THR A 222 10.75 36.99 -24.18
CA THR A 222 11.48 37.91 -23.30
C THR A 222 11.68 39.26 -23.99
N GLU A 223 12.08 40.29 -23.23
CA GLU A 223 12.32 41.65 -23.76
C GLU A 223 13.35 41.70 -24.90
N ASP A 224 14.27 40.73 -24.95
CA ASP A 224 15.31 40.61 -25.98
C ASP A 224 14.83 39.88 -27.26
N GLY A 225 13.56 39.45 -27.30
CA GLY A 225 12.97 38.72 -28.43
C GLY A 225 13.32 37.22 -28.47
N ASN A 226 13.94 36.68 -27.43
CA ASN A 226 14.10 35.24 -27.22
C ASN A 226 12.87 34.68 -26.46
N HIS A 227 12.81 33.38 -26.16
CA HIS A 227 11.74 32.79 -25.34
C HIS A 227 12.28 32.22 -24.03
N THR A 228 11.41 32.18 -23.03
CA THR A 228 11.68 31.54 -21.74
C THR A 228 10.49 30.69 -21.32
N ASN A 229 10.76 29.71 -20.45
CA ASN A 229 9.77 28.85 -19.83
C ASN A 229 9.75 29.16 -18.35
N GLU A 230 8.56 29.31 -17.80
CA GLU A 230 8.36 29.49 -16.37
C GLU A 230 7.24 28.58 -15.89
N THR A 231 7.49 27.76 -14.87
CA THR A 231 6.43 26.98 -14.22
C THR A 231 5.44 27.95 -13.56
N VAL A 232 4.17 27.86 -13.97
CA VAL A 232 3.08 28.70 -13.47
C VAL A 232 2.07 27.90 -12.63
N LEU A 233 2.09 26.57 -12.73
CA LEU A 233 1.23 25.68 -11.96
C LEU A 233 1.91 24.30 -11.82
N SER A 234 1.86 23.71 -10.64
CA SER A 234 2.30 22.33 -10.39
C SER A 234 1.10 21.37 -10.36
N GLY A 235 1.34 20.08 -10.58
CA GLY A 235 0.34 19.02 -10.42
C GLY A 235 -0.22 18.96 -9.00
N ASP A 236 0.58 19.32 -7.99
CA ASP A 236 0.15 19.37 -6.58
C ASP A 236 -0.84 20.52 -6.31
N ASP A 237 -0.94 21.51 -7.22
CA ASP A 237 -1.94 22.59 -7.18
C ASP A 237 -3.30 22.16 -7.76
N ILE A 238 -3.45 20.92 -8.22
CA ILE A 238 -4.69 20.42 -8.83
C ILE A 238 -5.55 19.72 -7.77
N ALA A 239 -6.72 20.28 -7.49
CA ALA A 239 -7.67 19.73 -6.51
C ALA A 239 -8.55 18.60 -7.07
N LYS A 240 -8.85 18.61 -8.37
CA LYS A 240 -9.70 17.59 -9.01
C LYS A 240 -9.28 17.34 -10.45
N VAL A 241 -9.31 16.07 -10.85
CA VAL A 241 -9.01 15.60 -12.20
C VAL A 241 -10.20 14.79 -12.70
N ASP A 242 -10.78 15.18 -13.84
CA ASP A 242 -11.81 14.38 -14.51
C ASP A 242 -11.19 13.43 -15.55
N PRO A 243 -11.87 12.34 -15.93
CA PRO A 243 -11.35 11.41 -16.94
C PRO A 243 -11.03 12.11 -18.28
N PRO A 244 -10.01 11.65 -19.02
CA PRO A 244 -9.66 12.22 -20.31
C PRO A 244 -10.84 12.13 -21.30
N GLU A 245 -11.08 13.20 -22.02
CA GLU A 245 -12.13 13.31 -23.04
C GLU A 245 -11.58 13.83 -24.36
N ILE A 246 -12.31 13.59 -25.46
CA ILE A 246 -11.97 14.18 -26.76
C ILE A 246 -12.75 15.48 -26.88
N ASN A 247 -12.04 16.59 -27.04
CA ASN A 247 -12.65 17.88 -27.30
C ASN A 247 -13.36 17.83 -28.67
N GLN A 248 -14.67 18.03 -28.69
CA GLN A 248 -15.48 17.87 -29.91
C GLN A 248 -15.21 18.94 -30.97
N ASP A 249 -14.68 20.10 -30.57
CA ASP A 249 -14.40 21.22 -31.47
C ASP A 249 -13.05 21.08 -32.16
N THR A 250 -12.02 20.57 -31.45
CA THR A 250 -10.65 20.46 -31.96
C THR A 250 -10.25 19.03 -32.33
N GLY A 251 -10.93 18.02 -31.78
CA GLY A 251 -10.56 16.60 -31.89
C GLY A 251 -9.37 16.20 -31.02
N GLU A 252 -8.87 17.10 -30.19
CA GLU A 252 -7.70 16.88 -29.30
C GLU A 252 -8.11 16.13 -28.04
N THR A 253 -7.18 15.35 -27.48
CA THR A 253 -7.39 14.70 -26.19
C THR A 253 -7.13 15.73 -25.10
N VAL A 254 -8.05 15.86 -24.15
CA VAL A 254 -7.93 16.80 -23.04
C VAL A 254 -8.28 16.13 -21.71
N VAL A 255 -7.62 16.58 -20.65
CA VAL A 255 -7.84 16.22 -19.26
C VAL A 255 -8.41 17.44 -18.56
N PRO A 256 -9.71 17.46 -18.21
CA PRO A 256 -10.30 18.54 -17.45
C PRO A 256 -9.79 18.51 -16.00
N VAL A 257 -9.35 19.66 -15.51
CA VAL A 257 -8.78 19.82 -14.17
C VAL A 257 -9.40 21.01 -13.44
N GLN A 258 -9.41 20.93 -12.11
CA GLN A 258 -9.77 22.03 -11.21
C GLN A 258 -8.56 22.37 -10.35
N VAL A 259 -8.14 23.63 -10.38
CA VAL A 259 -7.05 24.14 -9.54
C VAL A 259 -7.54 24.32 -8.11
N ASP A 260 -6.68 24.06 -7.14
CA ASP A 260 -6.94 24.34 -5.74
C ASP A 260 -7.22 25.84 -5.52
N SER A 261 -8.17 26.13 -4.64
CA SER A 261 -8.58 27.51 -4.37
C SER A 261 -7.46 28.38 -3.79
N ASN A 262 -6.43 27.79 -3.17
CA ASN A 262 -5.29 28.53 -2.64
C ASN A 262 -4.26 28.88 -3.73
N ALA A 263 -4.10 28.03 -4.76
CA ALA A 263 -3.17 28.24 -5.87
C ALA A 263 -3.79 29.05 -7.03
N ALA A 264 -5.11 28.99 -7.19
CA ALA A 264 -5.81 29.66 -8.29
C ALA A 264 -5.55 31.19 -8.41
N PRO A 265 -5.48 31.98 -7.31
CA PRO A 265 -5.23 33.43 -7.41
C PRO A 265 -3.84 33.75 -7.99
N GLU A 266 -2.82 33.01 -7.57
CA GLU A 266 -1.45 33.19 -8.03
C GLU A 266 -1.31 32.81 -9.51
N PHE A 267 -1.82 31.63 -9.89
CA PHE A 267 -1.84 31.19 -11.28
C PHE A 267 -2.57 32.19 -12.20
N GLN A 268 -3.73 32.71 -11.77
CA GLN A 268 -4.46 33.73 -12.51
C GLN A 268 -3.66 35.03 -12.65
N SER A 269 -3.09 35.55 -11.56
CA SER A 269 -2.29 36.78 -11.59
C SER A 269 -1.12 36.62 -12.53
N ARG A 270 -0.41 35.49 -12.44
CA ARG A 270 0.79 35.24 -13.23
C ARG A 270 0.49 35.19 -14.73
N LEU A 271 -0.57 34.50 -15.14
CA LEU A 271 -0.96 34.47 -16.56
C LEU A 271 -1.44 35.82 -17.10
N ASN A 272 -2.08 36.64 -16.25
CA ASN A 272 -2.45 38.02 -16.61
C ASN A 272 -1.20 38.89 -16.79
N GLU A 273 -0.24 38.81 -15.87
CA GLU A 273 1.03 39.56 -15.91
C GLU A 273 1.89 39.20 -17.13
N LEU A 274 1.98 37.90 -17.44
CA LEU A 274 2.70 37.39 -18.60
C LEU A 274 1.98 37.65 -19.94
N GLY A 275 0.78 38.26 -19.93
CA GLY A 275 0.07 38.63 -21.16
C GLY A 275 -0.67 37.50 -21.86
N PHE A 276 -0.71 36.29 -21.28
CA PHE A 276 -1.42 35.13 -21.86
C PHE A 276 -2.91 35.39 -22.08
N THR A 277 -3.50 36.24 -21.24
CA THR A 277 -4.93 36.53 -21.29
C THR A 277 -5.28 37.71 -22.22
N ASP A 278 -4.30 38.49 -22.69
CA ASP A 278 -4.56 39.63 -23.59
C ASP A 278 -4.99 39.14 -25.00
N PRO A 279 -6.17 39.57 -25.49
CA PRO A 279 -6.70 39.18 -26.80
C PRO A 279 -5.79 39.51 -28.00
N ASN A 280 -4.87 40.47 -27.85
CA ASN A 280 -3.96 40.93 -28.90
C ASN A 280 -2.53 40.42 -28.72
N VAL A 281 -2.24 39.72 -27.62
CA VAL A 281 -0.88 39.28 -27.28
C VAL A 281 -0.79 37.78 -27.06
N GLY A 282 -1.53 37.20 -26.10
CA GLY A 282 -1.35 35.80 -25.71
C GLY A 282 -2.45 34.85 -26.17
N VAL A 283 -3.68 35.36 -26.34
CA VAL A 283 -4.83 34.52 -26.68
C VAL A 283 -4.68 33.94 -28.09
N GLN A 284 -4.81 32.61 -28.19
CA GLN A 284 -4.71 31.88 -29.46
C GLN A 284 -3.38 32.09 -30.21
N GLN A 285 -2.29 32.40 -29.51
CA GLN A 285 -0.96 32.62 -30.11
C GLN A 285 -0.01 31.41 -30.04
N CYS A 286 -0.45 30.27 -29.52
CA CYS A 286 0.36 29.06 -29.60
C CYS A 286 0.24 28.45 -31.00
N GLY A 287 1.37 28.39 -31.70
CA GLY A 287 1.52 27.76 -33.01
C GLY A 287 2.42 26.52 -33.01
N LEU A 288 2.93 26.14 -31.82
CA LEU A 288 3.72 24.94 -31.66
C LEU A 288 2.82 23.72 -31.91
N ARG A 289 3.38 22.71 -32.58
CA ARG A 289 2.67 21.45 -32.85
C ARG A 289 3.57 20.28 -32.50
N GLY A 290 2.98 19.27 -31.89
CA GLY A 290 3.60 17.98 -31.68
C GLY A 290 3.54 17.10 -32.93
N ASP A 291 4.49 16.18 -33.04
CA ASP A 291 4.51 15.10 -34.03
C ASP A 291 3.97 13.76 -33.48
N GLY A 292 3.47 13.76 -32.24
CA GLY A 292 3.04 12.59 -31.48
C GLY A 292 4.03 12.21 -30.37
N GLU A 293 5.28 12.66 -30.45
CA GLU A 293 6.37 12.26 -29.55
C GLU A 293 7.06 13.48 -28.92
N SER A 294 7.23 14.57 -29.67
CA SER A 294 7.89 15.79 -29.19
C SER A 294 7.23 17.06 -29.72
N ILE A 295 7.43 18.17 -29.01
CA ILE A 295 7.03 19.50 -29.48
C ILE A 295 8.18 20.15 -30.24
N ASN A 296 7.91 20.61 -31.45
CA ASN A 296 8.90 21.37 -32.22
C ASN A 296 8.89 22.86 -31.80
N PHE A 297 10.00 23.31 -31.20
CA PHE A 297 10.23 24.70 -30.79
C PHE A 297 10.89 25.57 -31.86
N ASP A 298 11.15 25.05 -33.06
CA ASP A 298 11.62 25.84 -34.20
C ASP A 298 10.46 26.61 -34.83
N HIS A 299 10.39 27.92 -34.55
CA HIS A 299 9.37 28.79 -35.09
C HIS A 299 9.90 30.23 -35.27
N GLU A 300 9.25 30.96 -36.17
CA GLU A 300 9.47 32.40 -36.33
C GLU A 300 8.38 33.19 -35.58
N GLY A 301 8.83 34.22 -34.86
CA GLY A 301 7.97 35.21 -34.20
C GLY A 301 7.71 34.94 -32.71
N GLU A 302 6.99 35.86 -32.08
CA GLU A 302 6.57 35.73 -30.69
C GLU A 302 5.44 34.70 -30.56
N ARG A 303 5.50 33.88 -29.51
CA ARG A 303 4.54 32.80 -29.24
C ARG A 303 4.25 32.76 -27.75
N TYR A 304 3.00 32.51 -27.44
CA TYR A 304 2.53 32.28 -26.08
C TYR A 304 1.90 30.90 -26.03
N CYS A 305 2.58 29.95 -25.40
CA CYS A 305 2.12 28.58 -25.26
C CYS A 305 2.10 28.17 -23.79
N LEU A 306 1.02 27.53 -23.37
CA LEU A 306 0.97 26.79 -22.11
C LEU A 306 1.45 25.37 -22.41
N LEU A 307 2.63 25.04 -21.91
CA LEU A 307 3.23 23.73 -22.06
C LEU A 307 2.74 22.84 -20.93
N THR A 308 2.36 21.61 -21.26
CA THR A 308 2.21 20.54 -20.27
C THR A 308 3.52 19.77 -20.24
N VAL A 309 4.14 19.71 -19.07
CA VAL A 309 5.44 19.09 -18.84
C VAL A 309 5.26 17.96 -17.83
N ILE A 310 5.83 16.80 -18.12
CA ILE A 310 5.84 15.64 -17.22
C ILE A 310 7.30 15.22 -17.04
N ASP A 311 7.78 15.20 -15.80
CA ASP A 311 9.17 14.83 -15.46
C ASP A 311 10.22 15.57 -16.32
N GLY A 312 9.98 16.86 -16.59
CA GLY A 312 10.86 17.73 -17.39
C GLY A 312 10.66 17.64 -18.91
N GLU A 313 9.88 16.68 -19.41
CA GLU A 313 9.59 16.52 -20.84
C GLU A 313 8.31 17.23 -21.24
N VAL A 314 8.36 18.03 -22.32
CA VAL A 314 7.18 18.74 -22.84
C VAL A 314 6.31 17.77 -23.63
N VAL A 315 5.21 17.33 -23.02
CA VAL A 315 4.27 16.39 -23.64
C VAL A 315 3.25 17.09 -24.53
N ASP A 316 2.89 18.34 -24.25
CA ASP A 316 1.97 19.09 -25.11
C ASP A 316 2.12 20.61 -25.01
N ALA A 317 1.58 21.35 -26.00
CA ALA A 317 1.62 22.81 -26.07
C ALA A 317 0.29 23.39 -26.55
N HIS A 318 -0.33 24.25 -25.74
CA HIS A 318 -1.66 24.80 -26.02
C HIS A 318 -1.74 26.31 -25.99
N SER A 319 -2.70 26.84 -26.74
CA SER A 319 -3.09 28.25 -26.68
C SER A 319 -4.03 28.53 -25.51
N MET A 320 -3.89 29.71 -24.93
CA MET A 320 -4.92 30.27 -24.05
C MET A 320 -6.23 30.48 -24.83
N GLY A 321 -7.32 29.88 -24.34
CA GLY A 321 -8.65 29.97 -24.94
C GLY A 321 -9.34 31.32 -24.67
N PRO A 322 -10.10 31.91 -25.63
CA PRO A 322 -10.71 33.24 -25.45
C PRO A 322 -11.70 33.34 -24.29
N ARG A 323 -12.38 32.23 -23.93
CA ARG A 323 -13.31 32.19 -22.79
C ARG A 323 -12.55 32.20 -21.47
N LEU A 324 -11.53 31.35 -21.35
CA LEU A 324 -10.68 31.24 -20.16
C LEU A 324 -9.92 32.54 -19.88
N ALA A 325 -9.31 33.12 -20.92
CA ALA A 325 -8.65 34.42 -20.84
C ALA A 325 -9.58 35.52 -20.31
N ARG A 326 -10.81 35.60 -20.83
CA ARG A 326 -11.79 36.61 -20.41
C ARG A 326 -12.20 36.42 -18.94
N SER A 327 -12.39 35.19 -18.48
CA SER A 327 -12.73 34.92 -17.09
C SER A 327 -11.56 35.19 -16.14
N MET A 328 -10.32 34.94 -16.57
CA MET A 328 -9.11 35.26 -15.79
C MET A 328 -8.88 36.77 -15.70
N GLN A 329 -9.06 37.52 -16.78
CA GLN A 329 -8.99 38.99 -16.75
C GLN A 329 -10.09 39.63 -15.91
N ALA A 330 -11.29 39.04 -15.92
CA ALA A 330 -12.40 39.52 -15.13
C ALA A 330 -12.29 39.15 -13.63
N GLY A 331 -11.30 38.35 -13.24
CA GLY A 331 -11.17 37.76 -11.90
C GLY A 331 -12.23 36.71 -11.58
N SER A 332 -13.19 36.45 -12.46
CA SER A 332 -14.30 35.54 -12.19
C SER A 332 -13.89 34.07 -12.18
N TRP A 333 -12.79 33.72 -12.86
CA TRP A 333 -12.27 32.35 -12.95
C TRP A 333 -11.89 31.76 -11.59
N GLU A 334 -11.40 32.58 -10.66
CA GLU A 334 -11.02 32.14 -9.31
C GLU A 334 -12.18 31.49 -8.53
N ASN A 335 -13.44 31.84 -8.86
CA ASN A 335 -14.61 31.27 -8.19
C ASN A 335 -14.96 29.85 -8.69
N ASP A 336 -14.44 29.46 -9.84
CA ASP A 336 -14.64 28.14 -10.45
C ASP A 336 -13.41 27.83 -11.33
N PRO A 337 -12.25 27.52 -10.70
CA PRO A 337 -10.94 27.55 -11.35
C PRO A 337 -10.69 26.27 -12.16
N THR A 338 -11.52 26.06 -13.18
CA THR A 338 -11.46 24.90 -14.07
C THR A 338 -10.82 25.25 -15.40
N PHE A 339 -10.02 24.33 -15.95
CA PHE A 339 -9.50 24.40 -17.31
C PHE A 339 -9.19 23.00 -17.84
N GLN A 340 -8.70 22.92 -19.08
CA GLN A 340 -8.36 21.66 -19.75
C GLN A 340 -6.87 21.66 -20.09
N MET A 341 -6.17 20.60 -19.72
CA MET A 341 -4.81 20.30 -20.14
C MET A 341 -4.89 19.34 -21.32
N GLY A 342 -4.21 19.58 -22.43
CA GLY A 342 -4.27 18.64 -23.55
C GLY A 342 -3.14 17.62 -23.56
N ALA A 343 -3.33 16.59 -24.37
CA ALA A 343 -2.36 15.57 -24.66
C ALA A 343 -2.41 15.18 -26.15
N GLN A 344 -1.29 14.73 -26.70
CA GLN A 344 -1.20 14.40 -28.14
C GLN A 344 -1.91 13.09 -28.50
N SER A 345 -2.22 12.23 -27.52
CA SER A 345 -2.92 10.97 -27.72
C SER A 345 -3.80 10.58 -26.52
N ALA A 346 -4.73 9.65 -26.75
CA ALA A 346 -5.55 9.08 -25.69
C ALA A 346 -4.70 8.38 -24.61
N GLN A 347 -3.59 7.74 -25.01
CA GLN A 347 -2.66 7.11 -24.07
C GLN A 347 -1.96 8.14 -23.19
N GLN A 348 -1.45 9.23 -23.77
CA GLN A 348 -0.83 10.32 -23.01
C GLN A 348 -1.84 11.04 -22.12
N GLY A 349 -3.08 11.26 -22.58
CA GLY A 349 -4.14 11.84 -21.76
C GLY A 349 -4.49 10.96 -20.55
N GLN A 350 -4.48 9.63 -20.73
CA GLN A 350 -4.63 8.69 -19.62
C GLN A 350 -3.45 8.76 -18.65
N ALA A 351 -2.21 8.77 -19.15
CA ALA A 351 -1.01 8.89 -18.31
C ALA A 351 -0.99 10.20 -17.51
N LEU A 352 -1.30 11.33 -18.16
CA LEU A 352 -1.45 12.64 -17.51
C LEU A 352 -2.53 12.62 -16.42
N SER A 353 -3.69 12.03 -16.71
CA SER A 353 -4.77 11.89 -15.73
C SER A 353 -4.35 11.05 -14.52
N VAL A 354 -3.64 9.94 -14.74
CA VAL A 354 -3.12 9.08 -13.66
C VAL A 354 -2.07 9.81 -12.81
N ASN A 355 -1.13 10.53 -13.43
CA ASN A 355 -0.11 11.30 -12.71
C ASN A 355 -0.73 12.41 -11.87
N LEU A 356 -1.70 13.14 -12.41
CA LEU A 356 -2.43 14.18 -11.67
C LEU A 356 -3.31 13.61 -10.54
N GLN A 357 -3.92 12.44 -10.72
CA GLN A 357 -4.74 11.80 -9.68
C GLN A 357 -3.92 11.18 -8.54
N SER A 358 -2.78 10.58 -8.88
CA SER A 358 -1.91 9.92 -7.91
C SER A 358 -0.92 10.86 -7.23
N GLY A 359 -0.70 12.04 -7.81
CA GLY A 359 0.30 13.00 -7.35
C GLY A 359 1.71 12.63 -7.80
N SER A 360 2.65 13.53 -7.55
CA SER A 360 4.07 13.31 -7.81
C SER A 360 4.69 12.39 -6.75
N LEU A 361 5.73 11.64 -7.14
CA LEU A 361 6.53 10.86 -6.21
C LEU A 361 7.58 11.81 -5.59
N PRO A 362 7.54 12.04 -4.26
CA PRO A 362 8.39 13.04 -3.63
C PRO A 362 9.89 12.81 -3.80
N ALA A 363 10.34 11.56 -3.87
CA ALA A 363 11.75 11.21 -4.03
C ALA A 363 11.91 10.02 -4.99
N PRO A 364 13.01 9.94 -5.76
CA PRO A 364 13.23 8.81 -6.65
C PRO A 364 13.61 7.53 -5.87
N LEU A 365 13.32 6.38 -6.47
CA LEU A 365 13.73 5.07 -5.95
C LEU A 365 15.11 4.67 -6.51
N GLU A 366 15.99 4.17 -5.64
CA GLU A 366 17.35 3.77 -6.02
C GLU A 366 17.36 2.33 -6.56
N PHE A 367 17.15 2.19 -7.86
CA PHE A 367 17.03 0.87 -8.46
C PHE A 367 18.36 0.09 -8.61
N SER A 368 19.51 0.71 -8.36
CA SER A 368 20.83 0.03 -8.29
C SER A 368 20.92 -0.93 -7.11
N GLU A 369 20.27 -0.59 -6.00
CA GLU A 369 20.22 -1.39 -4.77
C GLU A 369 18.90 -2.17 -4.62
N ALA A 370 18.01 -2.08 -5.61
CA ALA A 370 16.71 -2.72 -5.54
C ALA A 370 16.81 -4.25 -5.62
N GLN A 371 15.96 -4.91 -4.82
CA GLN A 371 15.74 -6.35 -4.90
C GLN A 371 14.45 -6.62 -5.66
N THR A 372 14.56 -7.41 -6.73
CA THR A 372 13.42 -7.80 -7.56
C THR A 372 13.17 -9.29 -7.41
N TYR A 373 11.94 -9.64 -7.04
CA TYR A 373 11.40 -10.98 -7.12
C TYR A 373 10.25 -10.98 -8.11
N SER A 374 10.23 -11.94 -9.04
CA SER A 374 9.15 -12.07 -10.01
C SER A 374 8.82 -13.53 -10.22
N LEU A 375 7.53 -13.84 -10.24
CA LEU A 375 7.00 -15.18 -10.47
C LEU A 375 5.99 -15.12 -11.60
N SER A 376 6.15 -15.98 -12.61
CA SER A 376 5.20 -16.02 -13.70
C SER A 376 3.83 -16.58 -13.25
N PRO A 377 2.71 -16.03 -13.75
CA PRO A 377 1.37 -16.52 -13.39
C PRO A 377 1.20 -18.03 -13.64
N ALA A 378 1.79 -18.55 -14.71
CA ALA A 378 1.76 -19.99 -15.03
C ALA A 378 2.48 -20.89 -14.02
N LEU A 379 3.50 -20.37 -13.32
CA LEU A 379 4.18 -21.10 -12.26
C LEU A 379 3.41 -20.98 -10.94
N ALA A 380 2.86 -19.80 -10.66
CA ALA A 380 1.99 -19.56 -9.51
C ALA A 380 0.73 -20.44 -9.53
N GLU A 381 0.09 -20.60 -10.70
CA GLU A 381 -1.06 -21.50 -10.87
C GLU A 381 -0.71 -22.96 -10.51
N GLN A 382 0.50 -23.41 -10.88
CA GLN A 382 0.99 -24.74 -10.50
C GLN A 382 1.22 -24.84 -8.99
N PHE A 383 1.79 -23.81 -8.37
CA PHE A 383 2.00 -23.75 -6.92
C PHE A 383 0.68 -23.74 -6.14
N LYS A 384 -0.34 -23.06 -6.65
CA LYS A 384 -1.70 -23.06 -6.12
C LYS A 384 -2.31 -24.46 -6.16
N LEU A 385 -2.21 -25.15 -7.31
CA LEU A 385 -2.68 -26.52 -7.44
C LEU A 385 -1.92 -27.48 -6.51
N TYR A 386 -0.59 -27.40 -6.45
CA TYR A 386 0.22 -28.25 -5.59
C TYR A 386 -0.06 -28.00 -4.11
N SER A 387 -0.28 -26.76 -3.70
CA SER A 387 -0.67 -26.39 -2.34
C SER A 387 -1.98 -27.06 -1.93
N LEU A 388 -2.99 -27.06 -2.81
CA LEU A 388 -4.26 -27.74 -2.57
C LEU A 388 -4.08 -29.25 -2.46
N VAL A 389 -3.33 -29.86 -3.39
CA VAL A 389 -3.08 -31.31 -3.40
C VAL A 389 -2.30 -31.75 -2.16
N ILE A 390 -1.25 -31.03 -1.78
CA ILE A 390 -0.43 -31.32 -0.59
C ILE A 390 -1.26 -31.13 0.69
N GLY A 391 -2.04 -30.06 0.78
CA GLY A 391 -2.94 -29.83 1.92
C GLY A 391 -3.97 -30.96 2.07
N ALA A 392 -4.61 -31.39 0.99
CA ALA A 392 -5.55 -32.51 0.99
C ALA A 392 -4.86 -33.82 1.40
N LEU A 393 -3.66 -34.08 0.87
CA LEU A 393 -2.88 -35.26 1.22
C LEU A 393 -2.48 -35.26 2.69
N ALA A 394 -2.07 -34.11 3.25
CA ALA A 394 -1.75 -33.95 4.66
C ALA A 394 -2.95 -34.32 5.55
N VAL A 395 -4.14 -33.78 5.24
CA VAL A 395 -5.38 -34.08 5.99
C VAL A 395 -5.73 -35.58 5.91
N ILE A 396 -5.62 -36.19 4.72
CA ILE A 396 -5.90 -37.62 4.53
C ILE A 396 -4.90 -38.48 5.33
N THR A 397 -3.60 -38.17 5.24
CA THR A 397 -2.55 -38.91 5.94
C THR A 397 -2.71 -38.79 7.45
N VAL A 398 -2.94 -37.59 7.98
CA VAL A 398 -3.18 -37.36 9.41
C VAL A 398 -4.43 -38.11 9.88
N SER A 399 -5.53 -38.01 9.14
CA SER A 399 -6.77 -38.74 9.42
C SER A 399 -6.55 -40.26 9.44
N GLY A 400 -5.78 -40.78 8.49
CA GLY A 400 -5.41 -42.18 8.41
C GLY A 400 -4.59 -42.64 9.61
N VAL A 401 -3.57 -41.88 10.02
CA VAL A 401 -2.74 -42.19 11.19
C VAL A 401 -3.56 -42.18 12.48
N VAL A 402 -4.40 -41.17 12.69
CA VAL A 402 -5.30 -41.08 13.85
C VAL A 402 -6.25 -42.28 13.91
N PHE A 403 -6.87 -42.61 12.78
CA PHE A 403 -7.78 -43.75 12.70
C PHE A 403 -7.06 -45.08 12.98
N LEU A 404 -5.86 -45.28 12.42
CA LEU A 404 -5.05 -46.49 12.64
C LEU A 404 -4.57 -46.61 14.10
N ARG A 405 -4.25 -45.50 14.75
CA ARG A 405 -3.77 -45.44 16.14
C ARG A 405 -4.88 -45.81 17.12
N TYR A 406 -6.05 -45.18 17.02
CA TYR A 406 -7.13 -45.34 17.99
C TYR A 406 -8.07 -46.51 17.67
N ARG A 407 -8.23 -46.88 16.38
CA ARG A 407 -9.16 -47.92 15.89
C ARG A 407 -10.60 -47.79 16.40
N ASN A 408 -10.97 -46.63 16.95
CA ASN A 408 -12.28 -46.34 17.51
C ASN A 408 -12.84 -45.07 16.86
N PRO A 409 -13.88 -45.19 16.01
CA PRO A 409 -14.49 -44.05 15.33
C PRO A 409 -14.99 -42.96 16.29
N ARG A 410 -15.37 -43.32 17.53
CA ARG A 410 -15.86 -42.36 18.53
C ARG A 410 -14.79 -41.39 19.02
N VAL A 411 -13.51 -41.72 18.86
CA VAL A 411 -12.38 -40.85 19.23
C VAL A 411 -11.79 -40.19 17.98
N ALA A 412 -11.60 -40.98 16.92
CA ALA A 412 -10.96 -40.53 15.69
C ALA A 412 -11.82 -39.52 14.91
N ALA A 413 -13.14 -39.75 14.77
CA ALA A 413 -13.98 -38.86 13.96
C ALA A 413 -14.10 -37.44 14.55
N PRO A 414 -14.33 -37.24 15.86
CA PRO A 414 -14.32 -35.90 16.44
C PRO A 414 -12.97 -35.19 16.33
N MET A 415 -11.86 -35.93 16.35
CA MET A 415 -10.51 -35.37 16.19
C MET A 415 -10.34 -34.79 14.78
N ILE A 416 -10.74 -35.54 13.75
CA ILE A 416 -10.68 -35.10 12.35
C ILE A 416 -11.57 -33.87 12.13
N VAL A 417 -12.82 -33.90 12.62
CA VAL A 417 -13.76 -32.77 12.49
C VAL A 417 -13.21 -31.53 13.18
N THR A 418 -12.60 -31.68 14.36
CA THR A 418 -12.00 -30.56 15.11
C THR A 418 -10.82 -29.96 14.34
N ALA A 419 -9.93 -30.79 13.81
CA ALA A 419 -8.80 -30.33 13.01
C ALA A 419 -9.24 -29.61 11.71
N MET A 420 -10.26 -30.14 11.01
CA MET A 420 -10.82 -29.47 9.83
C MET A 420 -11.49 -28.14 10.18
N SER A 421 -12.18 -28.09 11.32
CA SER A 421 -12.82 -26.85 11.81
C SER A 421 -11.79 -25.77 12.10
N GLU A 422 -10.62 -26.14 12.64
CA GLU A 422 -9.52 -25.21 12.91
C GLU A 422 -8.99 -24.57 11.62
N VAL A 423 -8.70 -25.38 10.59
CA VAL A 423 -8.26 -24.86 9.28
C VAL A 423 -9.32 -23.94 8.68
N LEU A 424 -10.60 -24.32 8.74
CA LEU A 424 -11.69 -23.50 8.25
C LEU A 424 -11.81 -22.17 9.01
N ILE A 425 -11.59 -22.18 10.33
CA ILE A 425 -11.59 -20.96 11.14
C ILE A 425 -10.47 -20.02 10.69
N LEU A 426 -9.26 -20.55 10.49
CA LEU A 426 -8.11 -19.76 10.06
C LEU A 426 -8.26 -19.20 8.64
N LEU A 427 -8.79 -20.00 7.70
CA LEU A 427 -9.13 -19.51 6.36
C LEU A 427 -10.19 -18.41 6.40
N GLY A 428 -11.21 -18.57 7.25
CA GLY A 428 -12.22 -17.52 7.45
C GLY A 428 -11.65 -16.26 8.08
N PHE A 429 -10.67 -16.38 8.98
CA PHE A 429 -9.97 -15.22 9.52
C PHE A 429 -9.15 -14.52 8.43
N ALA A 430 -8.40 -15.26 7.61
CA ALA A 430 -7.64 -14.69 6.49
C ALA A 430 -8.55 -13.93 5.51
N ALA A 431 -9.70 -14.51 5.15
CA ALA A 431 -10.71 -13.85 4.33
C ALA A 431 -11.31 -12.61 5.00
N LEU A 432 -11.50 -12.63 6.33
CA LEU A 432 -12.10 -11.52 7.07
C LEU A 432 -11.22 -10.27 7.03
N ILE A 433 -9.91 -10.45 7.14
CA ILE A 433 -8.93 -9.35 7.13
C ILE A 433 -8.34 -9.08 5.75
N ARG A 434 -8.81 -9.77 4.70
CA ARG A 434 -8.26 -9.71 3.34
C ARG A 434 -6.74 -9.88 3.32
N MET A 435 -6.27 -10.94 3.96
CA MET A 435 -4.85 -11.28 3.98
C MET A 435 -4.50 -12.06 2.70
N PRO A 436 -3.60 -11.54 1.84
CA PRO A 436 -3.14 -12.28 0.67
C PRO A 436 -2.34 -13.52 1.10
N LEU A 437 -2.76 -14.69 0.63
CA LEU A 437 -2.17 -15.96 1.01
C LEU A 437 -0.99 -16.34 0.09
N ASP A 438 0.22 -16.37 0.64
CA ASP A 438 1.41 -16.97 0.01
C ASP A 438 1.65 -18.43 0.41
N LEU A 439 2.64 -19.07 -0.22
CA LEU A 439 3.08 -20.43 0.10
C LEU A 439 3.48 -20.62 1.58
N SER A 440 4.03 -19.59 2.21
CA SER A 440 4.40 -19.63 3.62
C SER A 440 3.17 -19.75 4.54
N HIS A 441 2.05 -19.11 4.20
CA HIS A 441 0.79 -19.24 4.91
C HIS A 441 0.23 -20.66 4.76
N VAL A 442 0.32 -21.25 3.55
CA VAL A 442 -0.05 -22.64 3.30
C VAL A 442 0.76 -23.60 4.19
N ALA A 443 2.08 -23.40 4.28
CA ALA A 443 2.92 -24.17 5.18
C ALA A 443 2.49 -24.01 6.64
N GLY A 444 2.07 -22.80 7.04
CA GLY A 444 1.52 -22.50 8.36
C GLY A 444 0.24 -23.30 8.64
N PHE A 445 -0.70 -23.36 7.70
CA PHE A 445 -1.93 -24.16 7.85
C PHE A 445 -1.61 -25.64 8.04
N ILE A 446 -0.67 -26.18 7.24
CA ILE A 446 -0.23 -27.58 7.36
C ILE A 446 0.42 -27.84 8.73
N ALA A 447 1.26 -26.93 9.21
CA ALA A 447 1.89 -27.03 10.52
C ALA A 447 0.85 -27.03 11.65
N VAL A 448 -0.16 -26.15 11.58
CA VAL A 448 -1.25 -26.09 12.56
C VAL A 448 -2.10 -27.36 12.56
N VAL A 449 -2.36 -27.98 11.41
CA VAL A 449 -3.04 -29.29 11.38
C VAL A 449 -2.25 -30.34 12.16
N GLY A 450 -0.92 -30.33 12.02
CA GLY A 450 -0.03 -31.26 12.73
C GLY A 450 -0.03 -31.02 14.25
N THR A 451 0.25 -29.79 14.68
CA THR A 451 0.27 -29.44 16.12
C THR A 451 -1.11 -29.57 16.76
N GLY A 452 -2.18 -29.27 16.02
CA GLY A 452 -3.53 -29.44 16.48
C GLY A 452 -3.89 -30.89 16.72
N VAL A 453 -3.57 -31.79 15.81
CA VAL A 453 -3.80 -33.21 16.04
C VAL A 453 -2.94 -33.77 17.17
N ASP A 454 -1.71 -33.29 17.35
CA ASP A 454 -0.88 -33.66 18.50
C ASP A 454 -1.55 -33.30 19.84
N ASP A 455 -2.07 -32.08 19.96
CA ASP A 455 -2.82 -31.66 21.15
C ASP A 455 -4.06 -32.54 21.40
N LEU A 456 -4.80 -32.88 20.34
CA LEU A 456 -5.98 -33.73 20.44
C LEU A 456 -5.61 -35.17 20.84
N VAL A 457 -4.47 -35.68 20.39
CA VAL A 457 -3.90 -36.97 20.80
C VAL A 457 -3.52 -36.95 22.28
N ILE A 458 -2.87 -35.89 22.77
CA ILE A 458 -2.54 -35.72 24.20
C ILE A 458 -3.80 -35.75 25.06
N ILE A 459 -4.87 -35.04 24.65
CA ILE A 459 -6.16 -35.06 25.35
C ILE A 459 -6.74 -36.47 25.36
N ALA A 460 -6.78 -37.13 24.20
CA ALA A 460 -7.37 -38.45 24.04
C ALA A 460 -6.63 -39.49 24.89
N ASP A 461 -5.29 -39.54 24.80
CA ASP A 461 -4.47 -40.50 25.53
C ASP A 461 -4.58 -40.29 27.04
N GLU A 462 -4.41 -39.06 27.55
CA GLU A 462 -4.47 -38.77 28.99
C GLU A 462 -5.87 -39.04 29.59
N VAL A 463 -6.95 -38.72 28.86
CA VAL A 463 -8.32 -39.00 29.33
C VAL A 463 -8.58 -40.50 29.40
N MET A 464 -8.11 -41.26 28.41
CA MET A 464 -8.37 -42.70 28.28
C MET A 464 -7.42 -43.58 29.11
N GLU A 465 -6.29 -43.06 29.57
CA GLU A 465 -5.29 -43.81 30.34
C GLU A 465 -5.86 -44.25 31.72
N GLN A 466 -5.89 -45.57 32.00
CA GLN A 466 -6.29 -46.20 33.28
C GLN A 466 -7.80 -46.33 33.65
N GLY A 467 -8.63 -46.99 32.82
CA GLY A 467 -9.85 -47.70 33.28
C GLY A 467 -11.03 -46.88 33.85
N ASP A 468 -12.26 -47.37 33.59
CA ASP A 468 -13.59 -46.77 33.80
C ASP A 468 -13.67 -45.23 33.87
N VAL A 469 -13.85 -44.61 32.71
CA VAL A 469 -14.06 -43.17 32.51
C VAL A 469 -15.47 -42.70 32.94
N SER A 470 -16.25 -43.54 33.61
CA SER A 470 -17.66 -43.30 33.95
C SER A 470 -17.91 -42.12 34.90
N SER A 471 -16.87 -41.61 35.56
CA SER A 471 -16.97 -40.46 36.47
C SER A 471 -16.51 -39.16 35.81
N ARG A 472 -17.45 -38.22 35.62
CA ARG A 472 -17.22 -36.85 35.13
C ARG A 472 -16.06 -36.13 35.83
N ARG A 473 -15.91 -36.35 37.14
CA ARG A 473 -14.85 -35.74 37.96
C ARG A 473 -13.45 -36.24 37.60
N VAL A 474 -13.32 -37.52 37.24
CA VAL A 474 -12.04 -38.11 36.83
C VAL A 474 -11.64 -37.56 35.45
N PHE A 475 -12.60 -37.46 34.53
CA PHE A 475 -12.40 -36.83 33.22
C PHE A 475 -11.88 -35.39 33.36
N GLU A 476 -12.55 -34.54 34.14
CA GLU A 476 -12.18 -33.13 34.29
C GLU A 476 -10.77 -32.94 34.89
N SER A 477 -10.36 -33.84 35.80
CA SER A 477 -9.02 -33.81 36.37
C SER A 477 -7.95 -34.16 35.33
N ARG A 478 -8.17 -35.21 34.54
CA ARG A 478 -7.24 -35.67 33.49
C ARG A 478 -7.16 -34.67 32.34
N PHE A 479 -8.31 -34.16 31.90
CA PHE A 479 -8.39 -33.11 30.89
C PHE A 479 -7.60 -31.87 31.31
N ARG A 480 -7.69 -31.44 32.58
CA ARG A 480 -6.93 -30.30 33.09
C ARG A 480 -5.42 -30.52 33.05
N LYS A 481 -4.95 -31.74 33.32
CA LYS A 481 -3.54 -32.12 33.23
C LYS A 481 -3.05 -32.08 31.79
N ALA A 482 -3.78 -32.69 30.85
CA ALA A 482 -3.50 -32.59 29.42
C ALA A 482 -3.47 -31.13 28.94
N PHE A 483 -4.48 -30.34 29.31
CA PHE A 483 -4.60 -28.95 28.89
C PHE A 483 -3.48 -28.06 29.43
N TRP A 484 -2.91 -28.38 30.61
CA TRP A 484 -1.75 -27.66 31.13
C TRP A 484 -0.50 -27.92 30.27
N VAL A 485 -0.28 -29.17 29.83
CA VAL A 485 0.83 -29.52 28.93
C VAL A 485 0.68 -28.81 27.58
N ILE A 486 -0.53 -28.83 27.01
CA ILE A 486 -0.86 -28.15 25.76
C ILE A 486 -0.63 -26.64 25.88
N GLY A 487 -1.08 -26.02 26.97
CA GLY A 487 -0.86 -24.59 27.23
C GLY A 487 0.62 -24.23 27.33
N ALA A 488 1.44 -25.09 27.95
CA ALA A 488 2.89 -24.89 28.01
C ALA A 488 3.54 -25.00 26.62
N ALA A 489 3.16 -26.00 25.82
CA ALA A 489 3.66 -26.17 24.45
C ALA A 489 3.25 -24.98 23.57
N ALA A 490 2.00 -24.53 23.66
CA ALA A 490 1.49 -23.35 22.97
C ALA A 490 2.30 -22.10 23.29
N ALA A 491 2.59 -21.85 24.57
CA ALA A 491 3.42 -20.72 24.99
C ALA A 491 4.83 -20.78 24.38
N THR A 492 5.45 -21.97 24.34
CA THR A 492 6.77 -22.12 23.72
C THR A 492 6.75 -21.86 22.21
N THR A 493 5.72 -22.32 21.50
CA THR A 493 5.58 -22.06 20.05
C THR A 493 5.36 -20.59 19.77
N ILE A 494 4.50 -19.91 20.55
CA ILE A 494 4.26 -18.47 20.38
C ILE A 494 5.54 -17.68 20.59
N ILE A 495 6.29 -17.97 21.66
CA ILE A 495 7.57 -17.31 21.94
C ILE A 495 8.58 -17.55 20.81
N ALA A 496 8.66 -18.79 20.31
CA ALA A 496 9.57 -19.13 19.22
C ALA A 496 9.22 -18.43 17.89
N MET A 497 7.92 -18.26 17.60
CA MET A 497 7.45 -17.63 16.36
C MET A 497 7.40 -16.10 16.43
N SER A 498 7.37 -15.51 17.63
CA SER A 498 7.21 -14.06 17.81
C SER A 498 8.25 -13.22 17.05
N PRO A 499 9.57 -13.56 17.05
CA PRO A 499 10.54 -12.80 16.27
C PRO A 499 10.27 -12.84 14.77
N LEU A 500 9.83 -13.98 14.21
CA LEU A 500 9.52 -14.10 12.78
C LEU A 500 8.24 -13.34 12.40
N ALA A 501 7.30 -13.19 13.34
CA ALA A 501 6.06 -12.44 13.10
C ALA A 501 6.27 -10.92 13.12
N VAL A 502 7.24 -10.44 13.91
CA VAL A 502 7.50 -9.00 14.12
C VAL A 502 8.64 -8.49 13.26
N LEU A 503 9.72 -9.26 13.12
CA LEU A 503 10.82 -8.93 12.22
C LEU A 503 10.34 -9.22 10.80
N SER A 504 10.43 -8.23 9.90
CA SER A 504 10.05 -8.34 8.49
C SER A 504 11.03 -9.27 7.72
N LEU A 505 11.10 -10.54 8.11
CA LEU A 505 11.97 -11.58 7.53
C LEU A 505 11.36 -12.16 6.25
N GLY A 506 10.87 -11.28 5.37
CA GLY A 506 10.23 -11.64 4.11
C GLY A 506 9.14 -12.71 4.28
N ASP A 507 9.27 -13.78 3.51
CA ASP A 507 8.23 -14.80 3.34
C ASP A 507 7.95 -15.62 4.62
N LEU A 508 8.85 -15.63 5.61
CA LEU A 508 8.64 -16.39 6.87
C LEU A 508 7.61 -15.77 7.81
N ARG A 509 7.26 -14.48 7.61
CA ARG A 509 6.31 -13.76 8.46
C ARG A 509 4.92 -14.40 8.40
N GLY A 510 4.44 -14.73 7.19
CA GLY A 510 3.15 -15.37 6.99
C GLY A 510 3.02 -16.72 7.72
N PHE A 511 4.06 -17.55 7.63
CA PHE A 511 4.15 -18.83 8.35
C PHE A 511 4.01 -18.63 9.87
N ALA A 512 4.74 -17.66 10.43
CA ALA A 512 4.72 -17.38 11.87
C ALA A 512 3.34 -16.87 12.33
N ILE A 513 2.73 -15.94 11.59
CA ILE A 513 1.41 -15.37 11.91
C ILE A 513 0.34 -16.47 11.93
N ILE A 514 0.26 -17.29 10.88
CA ILE A 514 -0.73 -18.38 10.80
C ILE A 514 -0.50 -19.42 11.91
N THR A 515 0.76 -19.74 12.22
CA THR A 515 1.08 -20.70 13.28
C THR A 515 0.67 -20.18 14.66
N ILE A 516 0.98 -18.92 14.99
CA ILE A 516 0.58 -18.29 16.25
C ILE A 516 -0.95 -18.26 16.36
N LEU A 517 -1.63 -17.81 15.31
CA LEU A 517 -3.08 -17.72 15.29
C LEU A 517 -3.73 -19.11 15.44
N GLY A 518 -3.19 -20.12 14.75
CA GLY A 518 -3.62 -21.51 14.86
C GLY A 518 -3.52 -22.04 16.27
N VAL A 519 -2.37 -21.86 16.93
CA VAL A 519 -2.18 -22.24 18.33
C VAL A 519 -3.18 -21.55 19.25
N LEU A 520 -3.43 -20.25 19.06
CA LEU A 520 -4.40 -19.49 19.86
C LEU A 520 -5.84 -19.97 19.66
N VAL A 521 -6.29 -20.07 18.41
CA VAL A 521 -7.62 -20.62 18.04
C VAL A 521 -7.77 -22.03 18.60
N GLY A 522 -6.70 -22.81 18.52
CA GLY A 522 -6.64 -24.14 19.05
C GLY A 522 -6.93 -24.21 20.53
N VAL A 523 -6.07 -23.59 21.33
CA VAL A 523 -6.13 -23.62 22.80
C VAL A 523 -7.43 -23.01 23.32
N LEU A 524 -7.91 -21.93 22.69
CA LEU A 524 -9.07 -21.19 23.19
C LEU A 524 -10.41 -21.78 22.73
N ILE A 525 -10.48 -22.38 21.54
CA ILE A 525 -11.75 -22.73 20.89
C ILE A 525 -11.81 -24.24 20.63
N THR A 526 -10.91 -24.79 19.82
CA THR A 526 -11.09 -26.12 19.25
C THR A 526 -10.76 -27.25 20.24
N ARG A 527 -9.68 -27.13 21.05
CA ARG A 527 -9.33 -28.16 22.07
C ARG A 527 -10.37 -28.25 23.19
N PRO A 528 -10.88 -27.14 23.78
CA PRO A 528 -11.96 -27.21 24.75
C PRO A 528 -13.24 -27.85 24.18
N ALA A 529 -13.58 -27.54 22.93
CA ALA A 529 -14.74 -28.15 22.26
C ALA A 529 -14.55 -29.66 22.05
N TYR A 530 -13.37 -30.10 21.61
CA TYR A 530 -13.05 -31.53 21.50
C TYR A 530 -13.15 -32.24 22.85
N GLY A 531 -12.63 -31.64 23.93
CA GLY A 531 -12.76 -32.16 25.29
C GLY A 531 -14.21 -32.42 25.68
N ASP A 532 -15.10 -31.47 25.42
CA ASP A 532 -16.54 -31.62 25.71
C ASP A 532 -17.19 -32.71 24.84
N ILE A 533 -16.82 -32.83 23.55
CA ILE A 533 -17.33 -33.90 22.65
C ILE A 533 -16.88 -35.27 23.15
N LEU A 534 -15.59 -35.40 23.46
CA LEU A 534 -15.01 -36.66 23.91
C LEU A 534 -15.59 -37.07 25.27
N GLN A 535 -15.81 -36.11 26.18
CA GLN A 535 -16.47 -36.37 27.47
C GLN A 535 -17.81 -37.06 27.24
N ARG A 536 -18.70 -36.46 26.42
CA ARG A 536 -20.05 -36.99 26.17
C ARG A 536 -20.01 -38.37 25.54
N LEU A 537 -19.18 -38.57 24.51
CA LEU A 537 -19.08 -39.84 23.81
C LEU A 537 -18.52 -40.99 24.67
N LEU A 538 -17.79 -40.67 25.74
CA LEU A 538 -17.20 -41.65 26.66
C LEU A 538 -17.98 -41.81 27.97
N THR A 539 -18.72 -40.79 28.42
CA THR A 539 -19.47 -40.83 29.69
C THR A 539 -20.96 -41.12 29.55
N ASP A 540 -21.57 -40.84 28.39
CA ASP A 540 -22.98 -41.18 28.16
C ASP A 540 -23.09 -42.68 27.80
N LYS A 541 -23.67 -43.46 28.73
CA LYS A 541 -24.10 -44.85 28.51
C LYS A 541 -25.54 -44.93 28.06
#